data_AF-A0A838FWU4-F1
#
_entry.id   AF-A0A838FWU4-F1
#
_cell.length_a   1.000
_cell.length_b   1.000
_cell.length_c   1.000
_cell.angle_alpha   90.00
_cell.angle_beta   90.00
_cell.angle_gamma   90.00
#
_symmetry.space_group_name_H-M   'P 1'
#
loop_
_entity.id
_entity.type
_entity.pdbx_description
1 polymer ?
#
loop_
_entity_poly.entity_id
_entity_poly.type
_entity_poly.pdbx_seq_one_letter_code
_entity_poly.pdbx_strand_id
1 'polypeptide(L)'
;MSSILEDIETQIAGLKTSTSKSNVGVVRDTGDGVARIEGLSDVMLNEMIEFSSGVYGLALNLEETEVGAILLGDPTGVKEGDEARTTGKLLQVPVGKALLGRVVNTLGQPLDGKGPIKAEASYPLEKIAPGVIKRKAVNQPVQTGIMAIDAMIPIGRGQRELIIGDRATGKSAVAID
;
A
#
# COMPACT_ATOMS: atom_id res chain seq x y z
N MET A 1 -12.39 -31.21 -12.17
CA MET A 1 -13.71 -30.59 -11.91
C MET A 1 -14.11 -30.61 -10.43
N SER A 2 -13.34 -31.23 -9.53
CA SER A 2 -13.63 -31.33 -8.08
C SER A 2 -12.94 -30.28 -7.18
N SER A 3 -11.85 -29.63 -7.62
CA SER A 3 -11.04 -28.78 -6.72
C SER A 3 -11.72 -27.46 -6.29
N ILE A 4 -12.52 -26.84 -7.16
CA ILE A 4 -13.15 -25.54 -6.85
C ILE A 4 -14.28 -25.72 -5.81
N LEU A 5 -15.04 -26.81 -5.90
CA LEU A 5 -16.09 -27.13 -4.93
C LEU A 5 -15.46 -27.44 -3.56
N GLU A 6 -14.41 -28.25 -3.53
CA GLU A 6 -13.66 -28.54 -2.30
C GLU A 6 -13.04 -27.28 -1.68
N ASP A 7 -12.48 -26.37 -2.48
CA ASP A 7 -11.91 -25.10 -2.00
C ASP A 7 -12.99 -24.21 -1.36
N ILE A 8 -14.18 -24.11 -2.00
CA ILE A 8 -15.30 -23.31 -1.47
C ILE A 8 -15.85 -23.95 -0.18
N GLU A 9 -16.06 -25.26 -0.17
CA GLU A 9 -16.51 -25.97 1.04
C GLU A 9 -15.51 -25.81 2.19
N THR A 10 -14.22 -25.86 1.91
CA THR A 10 -13.17 -25.63 2.91
C THR A 10 -13.18 -24.20 3.44
N GLN A 11 -13.39 -23.20 2.57
CA GLN A 11 -13.52 -21.80 3.00
C GLN A 11 -14.74 -21.56 3.88
N ILE A 12 -15.89 -22.17 3.53
CA ILE A 12 -17.12 -22.07 4.32
C ILE A 12 -16.94 -22.77 5.68
N ALA A 13 -16.35 -23.97 5.69
CA ALA A 13 -16.09 -24.71 6.93
C ALA A 13 -15.09 -24.01 7.86
N GLY A 14 -14.13 -23.26 7.30
CA GLY A 14 -13.13 -22.50 8.05
C GLY A 14 -13.63 -21.16 8.61
N LEU A 15 -14.86 -20.75 8.29
CA LEU A 15 -15.41 -19.44 8.62
C LEU A 15 -15.78 -19.38 10.11
N LYS A 16 -14.89 -18.78 10.92
CA LYS A 16 -15.12 -18.58 12.35
C LYS A 16 -15.92 -17.30 12.56
N THR A 17 -17.18 -17.43 12.94
CA THR A 17 -18.05 -16.33 13.37
C THR A 17 -17.68 -15.89 14.79
N SER A 18 -16.72 -14.98 14.90
CA SER A 18 -16.40 -14.29 16.15
C SER A 18 -16.97 -12.87 16.14
N THR A 19 -17.68 -12.48 17.20
CA THR A 19 -18.12 -11.10 17.40
C THR A 19 -16.91 -10.26 17.84
N SER A 20 -16.45 -9.33 17.01
CA SER A 20 -15.39 -8.37 17.35
C SER A 20 -15.99 -6.99 17.58
N LYS A 21 -15.49 -6.27 18.58
CA LYS A 21 -15.80 -4.84 18.75
C LYS A 21 -15.15 -4.08 17.58
N SER A 22 -15.94 -3.50 16.69
CA SER A 22 -15.47 -2.64 15.61
C SER A 22 -15.78 -1.19 15.95
N ASN A 23 -14.79 -0.31 15.74
CA ASN A 23 -15.01 1.13 15.82
C ASN A 23 -15.53 1.60 14.46
N VAL A 24 -16.71 2.20 14.45
CA VAL A 24 -17.48 2.56 13.25
C VAL A 24 -17.76 4.06 13.28
N GLY A 25 -17.68 4.68 12.11
CA GLY A 25 -18.08 6.06 11.87
C GLY A 25 -18.93 6.17 10.62
N VAL A 26 -19.45 7.36 10.38
CA VAL A 26 -20.30 7.67 9.23
C VAL A 26 -19.67 8.79 8.42
N VAL A 27 -19.62 8.61 7.11
CA VAL A 27 -19.14 9.64 6.19
C VAL A 27 -20.12 10.79 6.18
N ARG A 28 -19.65 11.97 6.59
CA ARG A 28 -20.44 13.21 6.58
C ARG A 28 -20.32 13.97 5.27
N ASP A 29 -19.14 13.95 4.68
CA ASP A 29 -18.85 14.63 3.42
C ASP A 29 -17.75 13.90 2.67
N THR A 30 -17.80 13.94 1.34
CA THR A 30 -16.80 13.34 0.46
C THR A 30 -16.63 14.18 -0.80
N GLY A 31 -15.40 14.53 -1.12
CA GLY A 31 -15.07 15.38 -2.26
C GLY A 31 -13.59 15.34 -2.58
N ASP A 32 -13.25 15.37 -3.88
CA ASP A 32 -11.87 15.41 -4.38
C ASP A 32 -10.93 14.33 -3.80
N GLY A 33 -11.47 13.15 -3.48
CA GLY A 33 -10.70 12.03 -2.91
C GLY A 33 -10.45 12.13 -1.41
N VAL A 34 -11.13 13.05 -0.72
CA VAL A 34 -11.10 13.19 0.74
C VAL A 34 -12.48 12.90 1.31
N ALA A 35 -12.54 12.12 2.39
CA ALA A 35 -13.74 11.85 3.15
C ALA A 35 -13.61 12.41 4.57
N ARG A 36 -14.66 13.08 5.06
CA ARG A 36 -14.81 13.49 6.46
C ARG A 36 -15.74 12.51 7.15
N ILE A 37 -15.26 11.92 8.23
CA ILE A 37 -15.95 10.84 8.93
C ILE A 37 -16.24 11.30 10.35
N GLU A 38 -17.50 11.25 10.75
CA GLU A 38 -17.91 11.47 12.13
C GLU A 38 -17.87 10.15 12.90
N GLY A 39 -17.38 10.19 14.15
CA GLY A 39 -17.17 9.00 14.98
C GLY A 39 -15.73 8.51 14.91
N LEU A 40 -15.52 7.21 14.75
CA LEU A 40 -14.18 6.59 14.76
C LEU A 40 -13.33 6.98 15.99
N SER A 41 -13.91 6.98 17.20
CA SER A 41 -13.26 7.51 18.42
C SER A 41 -11.91 6.89 18.76
N ASP A 42 -11.69 5.62 18.41
CA ASP A 42 -10.46 4.88 18.68
C ASP A 42 -9.48 4.85 17.47
N VAL A 43 -9.64 5.72 16.47
CA VAL A 43 -8.75 5.75 15.30
C VAL A 43 -7.37 6.30 15.62
N MET A 44 -6.35 5.76 14.95
CA MET A 44 -4.97 6.22 15.03
C MET A 44 -4.58 7.03 13.79
N LEU A 45 -3.61 7.94 13.96
CA LEU A 45 -3.00 8.64 12.84
C LEU A 45 -2.31 7.63 11.92
N ASN A 46 -2.49 7.76 10.60
CA ASN A 46 -2.01 6.84 9.56
C ASN A 46 -2.62 5.43 9.64
N GLU A 47 -3.77 5.28 10.30
CA GLU A 47 -4.53 4.03 10.29
C GLU A 47 -5.29 3.85 8.97
N MET A 48 -5.41 2.59 8.52
CA MET A 48 -6.28 2.25 7.42
C MET A 48 -7.74 2.15 7.89
N ILE A 49 -8.60 2.82 7.14
CA ILE A 49 -10.05 2.80 7.29
C ILE A 49 -10.64 2.04 6.11
N GLU A 50 -11.58 1.15 6.37
CA GLU A 50 -12.33 0.41 5.35
C GLU A 50 -13.74 0.99 5.25
N PHE A 51 -14.13 1.37 4.04
CA PHE A 51 -15.48 1.87 3.74
C PHE A 51 -16.38 0.71 3.32
N SER A 52 -17.71 0.89 3.49
CA SER A 52 -18.73 -0.08 3.08
C SER A 52 -18.62 -0.53 1.61
N SER A 53 -18.09 0.32 0.74
CA SER A 53 -17.85 0.05 -0.67
C SER A 53 -16.61 -0.81 -0.96
N GLY A 54 -15.82 -1.16 0.06
CA GLY A 54 -14.56 -1.90 -0.07
C GLY A 54 -13.36 -1.02 -0.48
N VAL A 55 -13.57 0.29 -0.61
CA VAL A 55 -12.48 1.27 -0.75
C VAL A 55 -11.76 1.39 0.58
N TYR A 56 -10.44 1.51 0.55
CA TYR A 56 -9.64 1.84 1.72
C TYR A 56 -9.37 3.34 1.77
N GLY A 57 -9.26 3.89 2.97
CA GLY A 57 -8.73 5.23 3.19
C GLY A 57 -7.64 5.26 4.25
N LEU A 58 -6.93 6.39 4.29
CA LEU A 58 -5.88 6.65 5.26
C LEU A 58 -6.28 7.84 6.14
N ALA A 59 -6.37 7.61 7.45
CA ALA A 59 -6.62 8.66 8.43
C ALA A 59 -5.40 9.59 8.52
N LEU A 60 -5.56 10.88 8.16
CA LEU A 60 -4.48 11.87 8.21
C LEU A 60 -4.75 13.01 9.18
N ASN A 61 -6.02 13.40 9.35
CA ASN A 61 -6.40 14.45 10.27
C ASN A 61 -7.34 13.87 11.33
N LEU A 62 -6.98 14.06 12.60
CA LEU A 62 -7.81 13.68 13.74
C LEU A 62 -8.27 14.97 14.41
N GLU A 63 -9.49 15.41 14.09
CA GLU A 63 -10.10 16.60 14.70
C GLU A 63 -10.96 16.18 15.91
N GLU A 64 -11.49 17.16 16.65
CA GLU A 64 -12.27 16.88 17.86
C GLU A 64 -13.58 16.12 17.57
N THR A 65 -14.16 16.35 16.39
CA THR A 65 -15.48 15.81 16.02
C THR A 65 -15.48 15.01 14.73
N GLU A 66 -14.42 15.12 13.92
CA GLU A 66 -14.32 14.43 12.63
C GLU A 66 -12.91 13.92 12.36
N VAL A 67 -12.83 12.91 11.50
CA VAL A 67 -11.60 12.30 11.00
C VAL A 67 -11.52 12.56 9.51
N GLY A 68 -10.46 13.24 9.08
CA GLY A 68 -10.14 13.43 7.68
C GLY A 68 -9.35 12.25 7.13
N ALA A 69 -9.91 11.57 6.13
CA ALA A 69 -9.29 10.44 5.48
C ALA A 69 -9.11 10.68 3.98
N ILE A 70 -7.94 10.32 3.44
CA ILE A 70 -7.73 10.27 1.98
C ILE A 70 -8.16 8.91 1.46
N LEU A 71 -8.96 8.89 0.40
CA LEU A 71 -9.42 7.67 -0.26
C LEU A 71 -8.31 7.09 -1.13
N LEU A 72 -8.00 5.81 -0.91
CA LEU A 72 -7.01 5.02 -1.64
C LEU A 72 -7.71 4.12 -2.66
N GLY A 73 -8.36 4.73 -3.65
CA GLY A 73 -9.14 4.03 -4.66
C GLY A 73 -10.03 4.97 -5.46
N ASP A 74 -11.09 4.41 -6.05
CA ASP A 74 -12.09 5.19 -6.77
C ASP A 74 -13.00 5.95 -5.77
N PRO A 75 -12.98 7.30 -5.77
CA PRO A 75 -13.78 8.09 -4.84
C PRO A 75 -15.28 7.98 -5.10
N THR A 76 -15.71 7.59 -6.31
CA THR A 76 -17.14 7.51 -6.66
C THR A 76 -17.89 6.41 -5.89
N GLY A 77 -17.15 5.47 -5.32
CA GLY A 77 -17.68 4.40 -4.49
C GLY A 77 -18.05 4.82 -3.07
N VAL A 78 -17.66 6.00 -2.61
CA VAL A 78 -17.93 6.48 -1.24
C VAL A 78 -18.91 7.65 -1.30
N LYS A 79 -19.96 7.61 -0.49
CA LYS A 79 -21.01 8.62 -0.42
C LYS A 79 -21.25 9.07 1.03
N GLU A 80 -21.89 10.22 1.16
CA GLU A 80 -22.42 10.67 2.45
C GLU A 80 -23.38 9.62 3.02
N GLY A 81 -23.26 9.35 4.32
CA GLY A 81 -24.00 8.32 5.04
C GLY A 81 -23.37 6.93 5.03
N ASP A 82 -22.31 6.69 4.25
CA ASP A 82 -21.64 5.39 4.24
C ASP A 82 -20.93 5.09 5.57
N GLU A 83 -20.93 3.82 5.96
CA GLU A 83 -20.16 3.35 7.11
C GLU A 83 -18.66 3.28 6.79
N ALA A 84 -17.86 3.76 7.71
CA ALA A 84 -16.41 3.63 7.73
C ALA A 84 -15.98 2.87 8.99
N ARG A 85 -15.04 1.94 8.86
CA ARG A 85 -14.58 1.07 9.94
C ARG A 85 -13.07 1.12 10.06
N THR A 86 -12.54 1.18 11.28
CA THR A 86 -11.10 1.08 11.47
C THR A 86 -10.63 -0.37 11.39
N THR A 87 -9.44 -0.56 10.80
CA THR A 87 -8.84 -1.89 10.64
C THR A 87 -7.97 -2.32 11.82
N GLY A 88 -7.67 -1.40 12.75
CA GLY A 88 -6.71 -1.59 13.85
C GLY A 88 -5.25 -1.61 13.39
N LYS A 89 -5.00 -1.29 12.11
CA LYS A 89 -3.69 -1.47 11.46
C LYS A 89 -3.28 -0.17 10.79
N LEU A 90 -2.05 0.26 11.09
CA LEU A 90 -1.39 1.30 10.32
C LEU A 90 -1.23 0.86 8.86
N LEU A 91 -1.09 1.84 7.96
CA LEU A 91 -0.86 1.57 6.54
C LEU A 91 0.28 0.58 6.33
N GLN A 92 -0.07 -0.58 5.80
CA GLN A 92 0.85 -1.69 5.56
C GLN A 92 0.53 -2.37 4.24
N VAL A 93 1.57 -2.87 3.59
CA VAL A 93 1.46 -3.55 2.29
C VAL A 93 1.95 -4.99 2.40
N PRO A 94 1.39 -5.92 1.60
CA PRO A 94 1.91 -7.28 1.53
C PRO A 94 3.34 -7.27 0.98
N VAL A 95 4.19 -8.12 1.54
CA VAL A 95 5.58 -8.31 1.11
C VAL A 95 5.92 -9.80 1.01
N GLY A 96 6.92 -10.11 0.18
CA GLY A 96 7.43 -11.47 0.02
C GLY A 96 7.85 -11.78 -1.41
N LYS A 97 8.47 -12.95 -1.61
CA LYS A 97 8.94 -13.37 -2.94
C LYS A 97 7.83 -13.61 -3.95
N ALA A 98 6.60 -13.85 -3.47
CA ALA A 98 5.41 -14.03 -4.32
C ALA A 98 5.06 -12.79 -5.18
N LEU A 99 5.61 -11.62 -4.86
CA LEU A 99 5.43 -10.39 -5.65
C LEU A 99 6.31 -10.33 -6.91
N LEU A 100 7.36 -11.16 -7.00
CA LEU A 100 8.27 -11.15 -8.13
C LEU A 100 7.52 -11.47 -9.44
N GLY A 101 7.65 -10.59 -10.43
CA GLY A 101 7.00 -10.72 -11.74
C GLY A 101 5.50 -10.40 -11.77
N ARG A 102 4.95 -9.84 -10.67
CA ARG A 102 3.57 -9.39 -10.58
C ARG A 102 3.46 -7.88 -10.86
N VAL A 103 2.31 -7.46 -11.36
CA VAL A 103 1.92 -6.03 -11.40
C VAL A 103 0.89 -5.81 -10.30
N VAL A 104 1.17 -4.87 -9.39
CA VAL A 104 0.33 -4.58 -8.23
C VAL A 104 0.01 -3.09 -8.15
N ASN A 105 -1.10 -2.75 -7.48
CA ASN A 105 -1.39 -1.37 -7.11
C ASN A 105 -0.60 -0.96 -5.85
N THR A 106 -0.82 0.28 -5.41
CA THR A 106 -0.15 0.87 -4.23
C THR A 106 -0.46 0.16 -2.91
N LEU A 107 -1.59 -0.54 -2.82
CA LEU A 107 -1.98 -1.37 -1.67
C LEU A 107 -1.47 -2.82 -1.78
N GLY A 108 -0.74 -3.15 -2.85
CA GLY A 108 -0.21 -4.50 -3.10
C GLY A 108 -1.24 -5.49 -3.64
N GLN A 109 -2.40 -5.03 -4.11
CA GLN A 109 -3.40 -5.87 -4.77
C GLN A 109 -3.01 -6.09 -6.25
N PRO A 110 -3.18 -7.31 -6.79
CA PRO A 110 -2.77 -7.63 -8.16
C PRO A 110 -3.64 -6.94 -9.22
N LEU A 111 -2.99 -6.37 -10.24
CA LEU A 111 -3.64 -5.76 -11.42
C LEU A 111 -3.45 -6.58 -12.70
N ASP A 112 -2.65 -7.64 -12.65
CA ASP A 112 -2.24 -8.44 -13.82
C ASP A 112 -3.20 -9.60 -14.18
N GLY A 113 -4.30 -9.77 -13.44
CA GLY A 113 -5.27 -10.85 -13.69
C GLY A 113 -4.77 -12.27 -13.40
N LYS A 114 -3.56 -12.45 -12.85
CA LYS A 114 -2.96 -13.77 -12.58
C LYS A 114 -3.42 -14.41 -11.25
N GLY A 115 -4.55 -13.97 -10.72
CA GLY A 115 -5.09 -14.43 -9.44
C GLY A 115 -4.43 -13.79 -8.19
N PRO A 116 -4.81 -14.23 -6.98
CA PRO A 116 -4.36 -13.60 -5.73
C PRO A 116 -2.86 -13.83 -5.45
N ILE A 117 -2.26 -12.92 -4.68
CA ILE A 117 -0.85 -13.00 -4.26
C ILE A 117 -0.80 -13.62 -2.86
N LYS A 118 -0.13 -14.76 -2.72
CA LYS A 118 0.14 -15.40 -1.42
C LYS A 118 1.35 -14.72 -0.76
N ALA A 119 1.13 -13.56 -0.16
CA ALA A 119 2.17 -12.82 0.56
C ALA A 119 2.54 -13.53 1.87
N GLU A 120 3.83 -13.49 2.24
CA GLU A 120 4.34 -14.15 3.44
C GLU A 120 4.15 -13.30 4.70
N ALA A 121 4.16 -11.97 4.53
CA ALA A 121 4.00 -11.01 5.62
C ALA A 121 3.40 -9.70 5.10
N SER A 122 3.01 -8.83 6.02
CA SER A 122 2.74 -7.41 5.75
C SER A 122 3.81 -6.56 6.39
N TYR A 123 4.17 -5.46 5.73
CA TYR A 123 5.18 -4.51 6.23
C TYR A 123 4.60 -3.10 6.29
N PRO A 124 4.80 -2.36 7.39
CA PRO A 124 4.31 -1.00 7.50
C PRO A 124 5.02 -0.09 6.50
N LEU A 125 4.27 0.82 5.88
CA LEU A 125 4.82 1.76 4.90
C LEU A 125 5.71 2.80 5.60
N GLU A 126 5.22 3.35 6.71
CA GLU A 126 5.95 4.30 7.53
C GLU A 126 6.82 3.57 8.55
N LYS A 127 8.14 3.63 8.36
CA LYS A 127 9.12 3.05 9.28
C LYS A 127 10.37 3.92 9.34
N ILE A 128 10.87 4.12 10.55
CA ILE A 128 12.13 4.84 10.77
C ILE A 128 13.27 4.09 10.08
N ALA A 129 14.00 4.80 9.22
CA ALA A 129 15.14 4.26 8.49
C ALA A 129 16.28 3.81 9.44
N PRO A 130 17.17 2.91 8.98
CA PRO A 130 18.31 2.49 9.79
C PRO A 130 19.22 3.66 10.18
N GLY A 131 19.50 3.77 11.48
CA GLY A 131 20.45 4.73 12.04
C GLY A 131 21.89 4.46 11.63
N VAL A 132 22.79 5.41 11.92
CA VAL A 132 24.17 5.44 11.40
C VAL A 132 24.95 4.15 11.66
N ILE A 133 24.87 3.60 12.89
CA ILE A 133 25.62 2.39 13.30
C ILE A 133 25.22 1.15 12.48
N LYS A 134 23.96 1.08 12.01
CA LYS A 134 23.46 -0.05 11.22
C LYS A 134 23.87 0.03 9.74
N ARG A 135 24.45 1.14 9.30
CA ARG A 135 24.84 1.35 7.91
C ARG A 135 26.24 0.78 7.66
N LYS A 136 26.48 0.35 6.42
CA LYS A 136 27.78 -0.08 5.93
C LYS A 136 28.20 0.83 4.78
N ALA A 137 29.50 1.04 4.62
CA ALA A 137 30.04 1.69 3.44
C ALA A 137 29.60 0.95 2.17
N VAL A 138 29.18 1.71 1.16
CA VAL A 138 28.83 1.18 -0.15
C VAL A 138 30.11 0.71 -0.82
N ASN A 139 30.21 -0.59 -1.09
CA ASN A 139 31.42 -1.22 -1.62
C ASN A 139 31.17 -2.26 -2.73
N GLN A 140 29.92 -2.44 -3.15
CA GLN A 140 29.54 -3.37 -4.20
C GLN A 140 28.94 -2.57 -5.36
N PRO A 141 29.40 -2.75 -6.61
CA PRO A 141 28.82 -2.03 -7.75
C PRO A 141 27.43 -2.57 -8.12
N VAL A 142 26.59 -1.71 -8.67
CA VAL A 142 25.37 -2.03 -9.42
C VAL A 142 25.66 -1.68 -10.87
N GLN A 143 25.80 -2.70 -11.72
CA GLN A 143 26.11 -2.52 -13.13
C GLN A 143 24.85 -2.09 -13.87
N THR A 144 24.95 -1.01 -14.65
CA THR A 144 23.86 -0.53 -15.53
C THR A 144 24.00 -1.07 -16.95
N GLY A 145 25.20 -1.46 -17.38
CA GLY A 145 25.47 -1.83 -18.77
C GLY A 145 25.67 -0.61 -19.68
N ILE A 146 25.48 0.61 -19.17
CA ILE A 146 25.67 1.85 -19.90
C ILE A 146 27.09 2.35 -19.63
N MET A 147 27.97 2.28 -20.65
CA MET A 147 29.38 2.65 -20.54
C MET A 147 29.60 4.03 -19.93
N ALA A 148 28.78 5.02 -20.32
CA ALA A 148 28.90 6.39 -19.80
C ALA A 148 28.62 6.47 -18.29
N ILE A 149 27.72 5.64 -17.77
CA ILE A 149 27.37 5.61 -16.34
C ILE A 149 28.42 4.78 -15.60
N ASP A 150 28.64 3.53 -16.02
CA ASP A 150 29.52 2.60 -15.30
C ASP A 150 30.98 3.07 -15.26
N ALA A 151 31.44 3.85 -16.25
CA ALA A 151 32.81 4.38 -16.29
C ALA A 151 32.97 5.75 -15.59
N MET A 152 32.00 6.67 -15.74
CA MET A 152 32.15 8.05 -15.25
C MET A 152 31.40 8.32 -13.94
N ILE A 153 30.23 7.69 -13.75
CA ILE A 153 29.34 7.91 -12.61
C ILE A 153 28.85 6.54 -12.09
N PRO A 154 29.75 5.69 -11.57
CA PRO A 154 29.40 4.33 -11.16
C PRO A 154 28.42 4.35 -9.98
N ILE A 155 27.44 3.45 -10.01
CA ILE A 155 26.41 3.34 -8.97
C ILE A 155 26.76 2.17 -8.04
N GLY A 156 26.73 2.40 -6.73
CA GLY A 156 26.95 1.37 -5.72
C GLY A 156 25.65 0.84 -5.07
N ARG A 157 25.67 -0.41 -4.60
CA ARG A 157 24.53 -1.03 -3.90
C ARG A 157 24.30 -0.33 -2.55
N GLY A 158 23.16 0.33 -2.42
CA GLY A 158 22.80 1.14 -1.25
C GLY A 158 23.00 2.66 -1.45
N GLN A 159 23.45 3.07 -2.64
CA GLN A 159 23.48 4.47 -3.07
C GLN A 159 22.11 4.94 -3.54
N ARG A 160 21.88 6.26 -3.49
CA ARG A 160 20.75 6.93 -4.14
C ARG A 160 21.33 7.80 -5.25
N GLU A 161 20.93 7.54 -6.48
CA GLU A 161 21.41 8.26 -7.67
C GLU A 161 20.22 8.94 -8.35
N LEU A 162 20.35 10.24 -8.63
CA LEU A 162 19.28 11.04 -9.23
C LEU A 162 19.43 11.06 -10.75
N ILE A 163 18.39 10.62 -11.46
CA ILE A 163 18.27 10.79 -12.91
C ILE A 163 17.39 12.02 -13.19
N ILE A 164 17.99 13.09 -13.70
CA ILE A 164 17.32 14.37 -13.97
C ILE A 164 17.56 14.83 -15.41
N GLY A 165 16.57 15.49 -16.00
CA GLY A 165 16.63 16.05 -17.35
C GLY A 165 15.25 16.36 -17.93
N ASP A 166 15.23 16.99 -19.10
CA ASP A 166 14.00 17.44 -19.77
C ASP A 166 13.09 16.30 -20.26
N ARG A 167 11.91 16.65 -20.75
CA ARG A 167 10.99 15.67 -21.36
C ARG A 167 11.69 14.94 -22.52
N ALA A 168 11.44 13.63 -22.63
CA ALA A 168 11.94 12.79 -23.71
C ALA A 168 13.48 12.69 -23.85
N THR A 169 14.24 12.94 -22.78
CA THR A 169 15.71 12.80 -22.78
C THR A 169 16.22 11.40 -22.40
N GLY A 170 15.37 10.37 -22.44
CA GLY A 170 15.79 8.99 -22.16
C GLY A 170 15.85 8.57 -20.68
N LYS A 171 15.37 9.39 -19.74
CA LYS A 171 15.34 9.06 -18.30
C LYS A 171 14.75 7.67 -17.98
N SER A 172 13.62 7.34 -18.59
CA SER A 172 12.96 6.04 -18.40
C SER A 172 13.72 4.90 -19.07
N ALA A 173 14.36 5.16 -20.22
CA ALA A 173 15.15 4.14 -20.93
C ALA A 173 16.34 3.72 -20.06
N VAL A 174 17.07 4.69 -19.49
CA VAL A 174 18.21 4.44 -18.58
C VAL A 174 17.83 3.61 -17.34
N ALA A 175 16.57 3.70 -16.87
CA ALA A 175 16.13 2.99 -15.67
C ALA A 175 15.54 1.60 -15.93
N ILE A 176 15.16 1.30 -17.19
CA ILE A 176 14.52 0.04 -17.57
C ILE A 176 15.51 -0.93 -18.22
N ASP A 177 16.48 -0.41 -18.96
CA ASP A 177 17.58 -1.16 -19.57
C ASP A 177 18.50 -1.76 -18.50
#